data_AF-A0A657B3R0-F1
#
_entry.id   AF-A0A657B3R0-F1
#
_cell.length_a   1.000
_cell.length_b   1.000
_cell.length_c   1.000
_cell.angle_alpha   90.00
_cell.angle_beta   90.00
_cell.angle_gamma   90.00
#
_symmetry.space_group_name_H-M   'P 1'
#
loop_
_entity.id
_entity.type
_entity.pdbx_description
1 polymer ?
#
loop_
_entity_poly.entity_id
_entity_poly.type
_entity_poly.pdbx_seq_one_letter_code
_entity_poly.pdbx_strand_id
1 'polypeptide(L)'
;HNNQNPNNKIDAHKLATCGLYHDATEVITGDMPTPVKYHSKAMRNAYKGVEQRAEKELLNLLPTEMHEAFKGVLIEHELPEVYQRLLKAADRLSALLKCQAELRAGNKEFEHAAQEILKRLNEEQQPEVLYFLENFAPAYALSLDHLLK
;
A
#
# COMPACT_ATOMS: atom_id res chain seq x y z
N HIS A 1 -14.50 -6.69 -2.35
CA HIS A 1 -14.45 -7.78 -1.35
C HIS A 1 -15.77 -8.17 -0.65
N ASN A 2 -16.25 -7.52 0.43
CA ASN A 2 -17.32 -8.08 1.30
C ASN A 2 -18.64 -8.41 0.57
N ASN A 3 -19.03 -7.61 -0.43
CA ASN A 3 -20.21 -7.89 -1.26
C ASN A 3 -20.06 -9.15 -2.13
N GLN A 4 -18.83 -9.49 -2.50
CA GLN A 4 -18.50 -10.66 -3.33
C GLN A 4 -18.17 -11.90 -2.48
N ASN A 5 -17.67 -11.70 -1.26
CA ASN A 5 -17.19 -12.75 -0.36
C ASN A 5 -17.92 -12.68 1.01
N PRO A 6 -19.24 -12.97 1.07
CA PRO A 6 -20.04 -12.79 2.29
C PRO A 6 -19.63 -13.72 3.45
N ASN A 7 -19.00 -14.85 3.15
CA ASN A 7 -18.51 -15.83 4.14
C ASN A 7 -17.09 -15.56 4.62
N ASN A 8 -16.36 -14.62 3.99
CA ASN A 8 -15.02 -14.23 4.37
C ASN A 8 -14.95 -12.70 4.47
N LYS A 9 -15.70 -12.18 5.44
CA LYS A 9 -15.80 -10.74 5.66
C LYS A 9 -14.50 -10.19 6.22
N ILE A 10 -14.11 -9.06 5.67
CA ILE A 10 -13.01 -8.23 6.15
C ILE A 10 -13.59 -7.17 7.07
N ASP A 11 -12.90 -6.92 8.17
CA ASP A 11 -13.12 -5.77 9.02
C ASP A 11 -12.41 -4.56 8.39
N ALA A 12 -13.21 -3.64 7.85
CA ALA A 12 -12.71 -2.44 7.19
C ALA A 12 -11.99 -1.50 8.17
N HIS A 13 -12.40 -1.46 9.45
CA HIS A 13 -11.74 -0.64 10.46
C HIS A 13 -10.35 -1.20 10.76
N LYS A 14 -10.24 -2.53 10.91
CA LYS A 14 -8.93 -3.16 11.10
C LYS A 14 -8.02 -2.94 9.89
N LEU A 15 -8.54 -3.12 8.67
CA LEU A 15 -7.76 -2.91 7.45
C LEU A 15 -7.30 -1.46 7.30
N ALA A 16 -8.16 -0.49 7.59
CA ALA A 16 -7.80 0.92 7.59
C ALA A 16 -6.70 1.22 8.61
N THR A 17 -6.81 0.68 9.82
CA THR A 17 -5.75 0.83 10.83
C THR A 17 -4.44 0.19 10.38
N CYS A 18 -4.45 -1.00 9.77
CA CYS A 18 -3.23 -1.56 9.18
C CYS A 18 -2.65 -0.64 8.10
N GLY A 19 -3.49 -0.02 7.27
CA GLY A 19 -3.05 0.96 6.28
C GLY A 19 -2.40 2.21 6.89
N LEU A 20 -2.88 2.68 8.04
CA LEU A 20 -2.26 3.80 8.77
C LEU A 20 -0.83 3.48 9.24
N TYR A 21 -0.53 2.21 9.53
CA TYR A 21 0.76 1.78 10.08
C TYR A 21 1.68 1.08 9.07
N HIS A 22 1.27 0.92 7.80
CA HIS A 22 2.01 0.08 6.85
C HIS A 22 3.46 0.54 6.60
N ASP A 23 3.72 1.86 6.63
CA ASP A 23 5.06 2.45 6.49
C ASP A 23 5.70 2.84 7.83
N ALA A 24 5.15 2.42 8.97
CA ALA A 24 5.67 2.84 10.29
C ALA A 24 7.14 2.46 10.49
N THR A 25 7.57 1.34 9.90
CA THR A 25 8.95 0.84 9.94
C THR A 25 9.94 1.78 9.25
N GLU A 26 9.49 2.65 8.35
CA GLU A 26 10.32 3.62 7.63
C GLU A 26 10.91 4.70 8.56
N VAL A 27 10.35 4.88 9.76
CA VAL A 27 10.99 5.70 10.82
C VAL A 27 12.38 5.15 11.20
N ILE A 28 12.57 3.83 11.12
CA ILE A 28 13.84 3.16 11.42
C ILE A 28 14.61 2.87 10.15
N THR A 29 13.96 2.33 9.11
CA THR A 29 14.65 1.88 7.90
C THR A 29 14.99 3.01 6.92
N GLY A 30 14.30 4.15 7.03
CA GLY A 30 14.16 5.11 5.95
C GLY A 30 13.26 4.57 4.83
N ASP A 31 12.74 5.48 4.00
CA ASP A 31 12.11 5.11 2.73
C ASP A 31 13.19 4.57 1.78
N MET A 32 12.90 3.43 1.17
CA MET A 32 13.79 2.78 0.22
C MET A 32 13.06 2.67 -1.13
N PRO A 33 13.60 3.26 -2.21
CA PRO A 33 12.94 3.19 -3.51
C PRO A 33 12.68 1.75 -3.96
N THR A 34 11.46 1.48 -4.43
CA THR A 34 11.04 0.16 -4.94
C THR A 34 12.05 -0.47 -5.93
N PRO A 35 12.62 0.26 -6.91
CA PRO A 35 13.62 -0.32 -7.82
C PRO A 35 14.86 -0.87 -7.09
N VAL A 36 15.25 -0.27 -5.97
CA VAL A 36 16.38 -0.70 -5.14
C VAL A 36 15.99 -1.93 -4.31
N LYS A 37 14.81 -1.92 -3.67
CA LYS A 37 14.27 -3.07 -2.89
C LYS A 37 14.26 -4.37 -3.72
N TYR A 38 13.96 -4.28 -5.02
CA TYR A 38 13.79 -5.44 -5.91
C TYR A 38 14.93 -5.65 -6.93
N HIS A 39 16.05 -4.94 -6.81
CA HIS A 39 17.15 -5.01 -7.78
C HIS A 39 17.78 -6.41 -7.89
N SER A 40 17.84 -7.17 -6.80
CA SER A 40 18.29 -8.56 -6.81
C SER A 40 17.63 -9.39 -5.71
N LYS A 41 17.65 -10.73 -5.86
CA LYS A 41 17.17 -11.65 -4.83
C LYS A 41 17.92 -11.48 -3.50
N ALA A 42 19.23 -11.22 -3.57
CA ALA A 42 20.05 -10.97 -2.38
C ALA A 42 19.61 -9.71 -1.66
N MET A 43 19.40 -8.60 -2.39
CA MET A 43 18.92 -7.35 -1.81
C MET A 43 17.53 -7.50 -1.22
N ARG A 44 16.60 -8.16 -1.95
CA ARG A 44 15.24 -8.41 -1.44
C ARG A 44 15.25 -9.18 -0.12
N ASN A 45 16.10 -10.20 0.00
CA ASN A 45 16.20 -10.99 1.22
C ASN A 45 16.83 -10.21 2.36
N ALA A 46 17.89 -9.44 2.08
CA ALA A 46 18.51 -8.57 3.08
C ALA A 46 17.51 -7.52 3.60
N TYR A 47 16.75 -6.90 2.70
CA TYR A 47 15.78 -5.87 3.05
C TYR A 47 14.63 -6.42 3.89
N LYS A 48 14.10 -7.60 3.56
CA LYS A 48 13.11 -8.29 4.42
C LYS A 48 13.61 -8.51 5.84
N GLY A 49 14.90 -8.84 6.01
CA GLY A 49 15.50 -8.97 7.34
C GLY A 49 15.58 -7.65 8.09
N VAL A 50 15.84 -6.55 7.39
CA VAL A 50 15.85 -5.19 7.95
C VAL A 50 14.44 -4.77 8.37
N GLU A 51 13.43 -4.96 7.50
CA GLU A 51 12.01 -4.67 7.82
C GLU A 51 11.54 -5.44 9.05
N GLN A 52 11.75 -6.76 9.09
CA GLN A 52 11.35 -7.59 10.25
C GLN A 52 12.03 -7.17 11.56
N ARG A 53 13.25 -6.66 11.48
CA ARG A 53 13.95 -6.13 12.65
C ARG A 53 13.34 -4.80 13.08
N ALA A 54 13.09 -3.90 12.14
CA ALA A 54 12.43 -2.61 12.41
C ALA A 54 11.02 -2.79 13.00
N GLU A 55 10.23 -3.71 12.45
CA GLU A 55 8.90 -4.10 12.98
C GLU A 55 8.99 -4.48 14.48
N LYS A 56 9.94 -5.36 14.84
CA LYS A 56 10.14 -5.80 16.22
C LYS A 56 10.70 -4.71 17.11
N GLU A 57 11.63 -3.91 16.61
CA GLU A 57 12.19 -2.79 17.36
C GLU A 57 11.11 -1.76 17.69
N LEU A 58 10.26 -1.38 16.72
CA LEU A 58 9.12 -0.51 16.97
C LEU A 58 8.15 -1.08 18.01
N LEU A 59 7.81 -2.36 17.90
CA LEU A 59 6.94 -3.01 18.87
C LEU A 59 7.54 -2.97 20.29
N ASN A 60 8.84 -3.22 20.41
CA ASN A 60 9.55 -3.21 21.69
C ASN A 60 9.71 -1.82 22.32
N LEU A 61 9.52 -0.74 21.56
CA LEU A 61 9.49 0.62 22.09
C LEU A 61 8.18 0.94 22.83
N LEU A 62 7.13 0.14 22.62
CA LEU A 62 5.85 0.30 23.28
C LEU A 62 5.83 -0.38 24.67
N PRO A 63 5.00 0.10 25.61
CA PRO A 63 4.70 -0.63 26.84
C PRO A 63 4.17 -2.05 26.53
N THR A 64 4.57 -3.04 27.33
CA THR A 64 4.27 -4.47 27.08
C THR A 64 2.77 -4.76 26.95
N GLU A 65 1.93 -4.04 27.70
CA GLU A 65 0.46 -4.14 27.65
C GLU A 65 -0.13 -3.73 26.29
N MET A 66 0.59 -2.96 25.48
CA MET A 66 0.17 -2.52 24.14
C MET A 66 0.66 -3.47 23.03
N HIS A 67 1.58 -4.37 23.32
CA HIS A 67 2.24 -5.20 22.30
C HIS A 67 1.23 -6.00 21.49
N GLU A 68 0.27 -6.67 22.14
CA GLU A 68 -0.74 -7.49 21.43
C GLU A 68 -1.61 -6.65 20.47
N ALA A 69 -2.02 -5.45 20.88
CA ALA A 69 -2.85 -4.58 20.05
C ALA A 69 -2.09 -4.07 18.81
N PHE A 70 -0.81 -3.72 18.99
CA PHE A 70 0.02 -3.17 17.92
C PHE A 70 0.66 -4.23 17.02
N LYS A 71 0.95 -5.42 17.56
CA LYS A 71 1.49 -6.54 16.79
C LYS A 71 0.61 -6.86 15.58
N GLY A 72 -0.71 -6.89 15.79
CA GLY A 72 -1.68 -7.11 14.72
C GLY A 72 -1.86 -5.96 13.72
N VAL A 73 -1.06 -4.88 13.78
CA VAL A 73 -1.02 -3.82 12.74
C VAL A 73 0.40 -3.50 12.26
N LEU A 74 1.43 -3.71 13.09
CA LEU A 74 2.83 -3.45 12.76
C LEU A 74 3.52 -4.64 12.09
N ILE A 75 3.10 -5.88 12.38
CA ILE A 75 3.75 -7.07 11.84
C ILE A 75 3.00 -7.55 10.60
N GLU A 76 3.37 -7.04 9.41
CA GLU A 76 2.58 -7.25 8.19
C GLU A 76 2.45 -8.73 7.82
N HIS A 77 3.53 -9.51 8.00
CA HIS A 77 3.57 -10.92 7.62
C HIS A 77 2.68 -11.84 8.47
N GLU A 78 2.23 -11.36 9.63
CA GLU A 78 1.26 -12.08 10.47
C GLU A 78 -0.20 -11.71 10.14
N LEU A 79 -0.44 -10.71 9.31
CA LEU A 79 -1.78 -10.35 8.86
C LEU A 79 -2.36 -11.45 7.95
N PRO A 80 -3.69 -11.64 7.91
CA PRO A 80 -4.30 -12.54 6.94
C PRO A 80 -3.90 -12.18 5.51
N GLU A 81 -3.72 -13.18 4.64
CA GLU A 81 -3.25 -12.98 3.26
C GLU A 81 -4.11 -11.96 2.50
N VAL A 82 -5.42 -11.95 2.73
CA VAL A 82 -6.32 -10.99 2.10
C VAL A 82 -6.05 -9.54 2.54
N TYR A 83 -5.62 -9.31 3.79
CA TYR A 83 -5.23 -7.98 4.26
C TYR A 83 -3.94 -7.54 3.59
N GLN A 84 -2.92 -8.40 3.57
CA GLN A 84 -1.64 -8.11 2.91
C GLN A 84 -1.84 -7.78 1.43
N ARG A 85 -2.69 -8.55 0.73
CA ARG A 85 -3.04 -8.33 -0.68
C ARG A 85 -3.70 -6.96 -0.89
N LEU A 86 -4.67 -6.60 -0.04
CA LEU A 86 -5.40 -5.34 -0.15
C LEU A 86 -4.54 -4.13 0.21
N LEU A 87 -3.68 -4.24 1.22
CA LEU A 87 -2.72 -3.20 1.60
C LEU A 87 -1.75 -2.91 0.45
N LYS A 88 -1.18 -3.96 -0.16
CA LYS A 88 -0.30 -3.82 -1.33
C LYS A 88 -1.00 -3.20 -2.53
N ALA A 89 -2.27 -3.52 -2.73
CA ALA A 89 -3.07 -2.91 -3.79
C ALA A 89 -3.35 -1.43 -3.51
N ALA A 90 -3.68 -1.08 -2.26
CA ALA A 90 -3.93 0.30 -1.84
C ALA A 90 -2.66 1.17 -1.94
N ASP A 91 -1.51 0.66 -1.51
CA ASP A 91 -0.20 1.32 -1.66
C ASP A 91 0.10 1.64 -3.14
N ARG A 92 -0.07 0.66 -4.04
CA ARG A 92 0.13 0.88 -5.47
C ARG A 92 -0.87 1.85 -6.09
N LEU A 93 -2.13 1.83 -5.65
CA LEU A 93 -3.12 2.82 -6.08
C LEU A 93 -2.69 4.23 -5.64
N SER A 94 -2.23 4.40 -4.40
CA SER A 94 -1.68 5.67 -3.91
C SER A 94 -0.50 6.14 -4.76
N ALA A 95 0.44 5.24 -5.04
CA ALA A 95 1.59 5.53 -5.91
C ALA A 95 1.17 5.94 -7.33
N LEU A 96 0.18 5.27 -7.93
CA LEU A 96 -0.37 5.64 -9.24
C LEU A 96 -0.96 7.06 -9.22
N LEU A 97 -1.79 7.37 -8.23
CA LEU A 97 -2.43 8.68 -8.09
C LEU A 97 -1.39 9.79 -7.88
N LYS A 98 -0.33 9.52 -7.12
CA LYS A 98 0.82 10.42 -7.00
C LYS A 98 1.50 10.65 -8.34
N CYS A 99 1.78 9.60 -9.10
CA CYS A 99 2.38 9.74 -10.44
C CYS A 99 1.49 10.59 -11.37
N GLN A 100 0.17 10.37 -11.35
CA GLN A 100 -0.78 11.15 -12.14
C GLN A 100 -0.84 12.62 -11.71
N ALA A 101 -0.74 12.90 -10.41
CA ALA A 101 -0.66 14.27 -9.91
C ALA A 101 0.62 14.99 -10.39
N GLU A 102 1.77 14.32 -10.34
CA GLU A 102 3.05 14.84 -10.85
C GLU A 102 3.01 15.12 -12.36
N LEU A 103 2.44 14.20 -13.15
CA LEU A 103 2.28 14.39 -14.59
C LEU A 103 1.43 15.62 -14.92
N ARG A 104 0.36 15.87 -14.15
CA ARG A 104 -0.46 17.07 -14.29
C ARG A 104 0.26 18.35 -13.89
N ALA A 105 1.17 18.27 -12.93
CA ALA A 105 2.06 19.37 -12.58
C ALA A 105 3.16 19.61 -13.65
N GLY A 106 3.21 18.79 -14.70
CA GLY A 106 4.16 18.90 -15.80
C GLY A 106 5.44 18.09 -15.61
N ASN A 107 5.54 17.30 -14.53
CA ASN A 107 6.70 16.47 -14.25
C ASN A 107 6.62 15.13 -15.00
N LYS A 108 7.31 15.05 -16.14
CA LYS A 108 7.32 13.87 -17.01
C LYS A 108 8.17 12.71 -16.51
N GLU A 109 8.98 12.88 -15.47
CA GLU A 109 9.79 11.80 -14.90
C GLU A 109 8.93 10.63 -14.37
N PHE A 110 7.67 10.91 -14.05
CA PHE A 110 6.71 9.92 -13.53
C PHE A 110 5.96 9.12 -14.61
N GLU A 111 6.16 9.40 -15.90
CA GLU A 111 5.41 8.76 -16.98
C GLU A 111 5.60 7.25 -17.02
N HIS A 112 6.86 6.80 -16.98
CA HIS A 112 7.20 5.38 -16.99
C HIS A 112 6.68 4.66 -15.73
N ALA A 113 6.81 5.29 -14.56
CA ALA A 113 6.33 4.73 -13.31
C ALA A 113 4.80 4.56 -13.31
N ALA A 114 4.05 5.55 -13.80
CA ALA A 114 2.60 5.47 -13.91
C ALA A 114 2.15 4.30 -14.81
N GLN A 115 2.81 4.12 -15.97
CA GLN A 115 2.51 3.05 -16.90
C GLN A 115 2.75 1.66 -16.30
N GLU A 116 3.91 1.45 -15.67
CA GLU A 116 4.27 0.18 -15.04
C GLU A 116 3.35 -0.17 -13.86
N ILE A 117 3.00 0.82 -13.02
CA ILE A 117 2.09 0.61 -11.90
C ILE A 117 0.68 0.26 -12.41
N LEU A 118 0.16 1.02 -13.38
CA LEU A 118 -1.17 0.77 -13.95
C LEU A 118 -1.23 -0.61 -14.62
N LYS A 119 -0.18 -1.00 -15.35
CA LYS A 119 -0.07 -2.34 -15.94
C LYS A 119 -0.16 -3.42 -14.87
N ARG A 120 0.63 -3.32 -13.79
CA ARG A 120 0.58 -4.27 -12.67
C ARG A 120 -0.78 -4.35 -11.99
N LEU A 121 -1.43 -3.21 -11.74
CA LEU A 121 -2.76 -3.18 -11.13
C LEU A 121 -3.80 -3.90 -12.01
N ASN A 122 -3.71 -3.75 -13.33
CA ASN A 122 -4.54 -4.48 -14.28
C ASN A 122 -4.19 -5.97 -14.34
N GLU A 123 -2.92 -6.35 -14.32
CA GLU A 123 -2.49 -7.76 -14.34
C GLU A 123 -2.95 -8.55 -13.10
N GLU A 124 -3.01 -7.90 -11.94
CA GLU A 124 -3.44 -8.55 -10.69
C GLU A 124 -4.95 -8.83 -10.63
N GLN A 125 -5.75 -8.23 -11.53
CA GLN A 125 -7.18 -8.51 -11.73
C GLN A 125 -8.01 -8.55 -10.43
N GLN A 126 -7.67 -7.69 -9.46
CA GLN A 126 -8.39 -7.62 -8.19
C GLN A 126 -9.71 -6.86 -8.37
N PRO A 127 -10.89 -7.44 -8.05
CA PRO A 127 -12.16 -6.80 -8.36
C PRO A 127 -12.34 -5.42 -7.71
N GLU A 128 -11.91 -5.25 -6.45
CA GLU A 128 -11.93 -3.96 -5.77
C GLU A 128 -11.02 -2.90 -6.42
N VAL A 129 -9.86 -3.31 -6.96
CA VAL A 129 -8.93 -2.40 -7.63
C VAL A 129 -9.50 -1.95 -8.96
N LEU A 130 -10.02 -2.89 -9.75
CA LEU A 130 -10.67 -2.59 -11.02
C LEU A 130 -11.86 -1.64 -10.81
N TYR A 131 -12.70 -1.94 -9.81
CA TYR A 131 -13.80 -1.05 -9.44
C TYR A 131 -13.30 0.35 -9.09
N PHE A 132 -12.19 0.46 -8.34
CA PHE A 132 -11.62 1.76 -8.01
C PHE A 132 -11.10 2.52 -9.25
N LEU A 133 -10.37 1.83 -10.12
CA LEU A 133 -9.83 2.40 -11.35
C LEU A 133 -10.93 2.87 -12.31
N GLU A 134 -12.05 2.17 -12.36
CA GLU A 134 -13.19 2.53 -13.21
C GLU A 134 -14.04 3.67 -12.63
N ASN A 135 -14.28 3.66 -11.31
CA ASN A 135 -15.30 4.54 -10.70
C ASN A 135 -14.72 5.74 -9.96
N PHE A 136 -13.51 5.65 -9.40
CA PHE A 136 -12.92 6.71 -8.57
C PHE A 136 -11.70 7.36 -9.22
N ALA A 137 -10.78 6.59 -9.80
CA ALA A 137 -9.55 7.11 -10.39
C ALA A 137 -9.76 8.22 -11.45
N PRO A 138 -10.78 8.18 -12.34
CA PRO A 138 -10.99 9.23 -13.34
C PRO A 138 -11.28 10.60 -12.71
N ALA A 139 -11.96 10.63 -11.55
CA ALA A 139 -12.27 11.88 -10.85
C ALA A 139 -11.00 12.60 -10.38
N TYR A 140 -9.94 11.85 -10.09
CA TYR A 140 -8.65 12.45 -9.71
C TYR A 140 -8.03 13.25 -10.84
N ALA A 141 -8.40 13.04 -12.12
CA ALA A 141 -7.89 13.83 -13.24
C ALA A 141 -8.62 15.18 -13.41
N LEU A 142 -9.79 15.34 -12.81
CA LEU A 142 -10.64 16.52 -12.95
C LEU A 142 -10.15 17.69 -12.07
N SER A 143 -10.50 18.92 -12.45
CA SER A 143 -10.45 20.06 -11.53
C SER A 143 -11.66 20.03 -10.59
N LEU A 144 -11.60 20.78 -9.47
CA LEU A 144 -12.69 20.86 -8.51
C LEU A 144 -14.02 21.27 -9.17
N ASP A 145 -13.99 22.24 -10.08
CA ASP A 145 -15.17 22.70 -10.82
C ASP A 145 -15.79 21.62 -11.73
N HIS A 146 -14.99 20.67 -12.21
CA HIS A 146 -15.46 19.55 -13.03
C HIS A 146 -15.96 18.39 -12.18
N LEU A 147 -15.53 18.27 -10.92
CA LEU A 147 -15.97 17.22 -10.01
C LEU A 147 -17.36 17.53 -9.41
N LEU A 148 -17.71 18.81 -9.28
CA LEU A 148 -18.98 19.28 -8.73
C LEU A 148 -20.12 19.41 -9.78
N LYS A 149 -19.88 18.99 -11.02
CA LYS A 149 -20.87 18.95 -12.11
C LYS A 149 -21.38 17.54 -12.34
#